data_AF-A0A1D6M338-F1
#
_entry.id   AF-A0A1D6M338-F1
#
_cell.length_a   1.000
_cell.length_b   1.000
_cell.length_c   1.000
_cell.angle_alpha   90.00
_cell.angle_beta   90.00
_cell.angle_gamma   90.00
#
_symmetry.space_group_name_H-M   'P 1'
#
loop_
_entity.id
_entity.type
_entity.pdbx_description
1 polymer ?
#
loop_
_entity_poly.entity_id
_entity_poly.type
_entity_poly.pdbx_seq_one_letter_code
_entity_poly.pdbx_strand_id
1 'polypeptide(L)'
;MMFSLFFPDKNAKPDNSKRGDPNDPRVRLKRDCVGLLAAFKLSDPCDQILIVANTHIYWDPQWIDVKLAQAKYLLSRVSQFEQLISNKYNCKPSVIIAGDFNSTPGDKVYNYLLSANLGSTDEAPIKLRSLYAANGGEPEYTNYTPGFTGTLDYIFLSDGSSIKPTSLLRLPRGDSEDVKGGLPNFRHPSDHLPIGADFLVVNI
;
A
#
# COMPACT_ATOMS: atom_id res chain seq x y z
N MET A 1 22.33 13.94 -23.29
CA MET A 1 21.31 14.54 -22.40
C MET A 1 21.85 14.43 -20.98
N MET A 2 22.23 15.55 -20.37
CA MET A 2 22.89 15.61 -19.07
C MET A 2 21.81 15.67 -17.98
N PHE A 3 21.67 14.62 -17.19
CA PHE A 3 20.79 14.62 -16.02
C PHE A 3 21.49 15.38 -14.89
N SER A 4 20.99 16.59 -14.58
CA SER A 4 21.37 17.29 -13.36
C SER A 4 20.68 16.60 -12.18
N LEU A 5 21.47 15.91 -11.35
CA LEU A 5 21.02 15.42 -10.04
C LEU A 5 20.98 16.63 -9.08
N PHE A 6 19.78 17.19 -8.89
CA PHE A 6 19.54 18.11 -7.78
C PHE A 6 19.51 17.31 -6.48
N PHE A 7 20.55 17.44 -5.65
CA PHE A 7 20.48 17.05 -4.26
C PHE A 7 19.88 18.21 -3.46
N PRO A 8 18.67 18.10 -2.89
CA PRO A 8 18.16 19.13 -2.01
C PRO A 8 19.06 19.24 -0.78
N ASP A 9 19.28 20.47 -0.33
CA ASP A 9 20.10 20.81 0.83
C ASP A 9 19.55 20.12 2.08
N LYS A 10 20.34 19.23 2.69
CA LYS A 10 19.94 18.38 3.83
C LYS A 10 19.64 19.18 5.12
N ASN A 11 19.91 20.49 5.11
CA ASN A 11 19.68 21.39 6.24
C ASN A 11 18.55 22.41 6.02
N ALA A 12 17.85 22.36 4.88
CA ALA A 12 16.67 23.19 4.68
C ALA A 12 15.51 22.64 5.52
N LYS A 13 15.23 23.28 6.67
CA LYS A 13 13.94 23.09 7.34
C LYS A 13 12.84 23.42 6.32
N PRO A 14 11.83 22.56 6.11
CA PRO A 14 10.70 22.91 5.26
C PRO A 14 10.10 24.21 5.79
N ASP A 15 9.99 25.23 4.92
CA ASP A 15 9.31 26.47 5.23
C ASP A 15 7.81 26.17 5.43
N ASN A 16 7.45 25.85 6.67
CA ASN A 16 6.08 25.55 7.07
C ASN A 16 5.21 26.80 7.16
N SER A 17 5.75 28.02 7.00
CA SER A 17 4.98 29.27 7.12
C SER A 17 3.87 29.39 6.07
N LYS A 18 4.01 28.70 4.93
CA LYS A 18 3.03 28.74 3.82
C LYS A 18 1.97 27.65 3.88
N ARG A 19 2.06 26.70 4.82
CA ARG A 19 1.17 25.51 4.84
C ARG A 19 -0.08 25.69 5.70
N GLY A 20 -0.19 26.78 6.47
CA GLY A 20 -1.31 27.02 7.40
C GLY A 20 -1.14 26.31 8.74
N ASP A 21 -2.08 26.51 9.66
CA ASP A 21 -2.06 25.90 10.98
C ASP A 21 -2.31 24.38 10.90
N PRO A 22 -1.37 23.50 11.29
CA PRO A 22 -1.56 22.05 11.26
C PRO A 22 -2.62 21.54 12.26
N ASN A 23 -3.10 22.39 13.17
CA ASN A 23 -4.26 22.10 14.04
C ASN A 23 -5.61 22.38 13.36
N ASP A 24 -5.63 23.13 12.24
CA ASP A 24 -6.84 23.25 11.41
C ASP A 24 -7.02 21.94 10.61
N PRO A 25 -8.12 21.19 10.79
CA PRO A 25 -8.35 19.93 10.07
C PRO A 25 -8.30 20.07 8.55
N ARG A 26 -8.68 21.23 8.00
CA ARG A 26 -8.67 21.50 6.55
C ARG A 26 -7.25 21.60 6.01
N VAL A 27 -6.33 22.13 6.81
CA VAL A 27 -4.90 22.17 6.49
C VAL A 27 -4.26 20.80 6.75
N ARG A 28 -4.65 20.18 7.87
CA ARG A 28 -4.08 18.92 8.34
C ARG A 28 -4.33 17.79 7.33
N LEU A 29 -5.58 17.63 6.90
CA LEU A 29 -5.98 16.56 5.98
C LEU A 29 -5.66 16.86 4.52
N LYS A 30 -5.41 18.12 4.16
CA LYS A 30 -5.00 18.48 2.80
C LYS A 30 -3.57 18.00 2.54
N ARG A 31 -3.47 16.92 1.78
CA ARG A 31 -2.22 16.30 1.31
C ARG A 31 -2.40 15.95 -0.16
N ASP A 32 -1.33 16.04 -0.94
CA ASP A 32 -1.36 15.73 -2.38
C ASP A 32 -1.16 14.23 -2.69
N CYS A 33 -1.35 13.37 -1.68
CA CYS A 33 -1.32 11.92 -1.85
C CYS A 33 -2.51 11.47 -2.71
N VAL A 34 -2.28 10.50 -3.58
CA VAL A 34 -3.28 9.99 -4.52
C VAL A 34 -3.42 8.47 -4.41
N GLY A 35 -4.60 7.97 -4.74
CA GLY A 35 -4.86 6.55 -4.98
C GLY A 35 -5.36 6.34 -6.40
N LEU A 36 -4.89 5.29 -7.06
CA LEU A 36 -5.29 4.91 -8.41
C LEU A 36 -6.07 3.59 -8.34
N LEU A 37 -7.21 3.51 -9.02
CA LEU A 37 -8.05 2.33 -9.09
C LEU A 37 -8.29 1.98 -10.57
N ALA A 38 -8.08 0.73 -10.93
CA ALA A 38 -8.34 0.22 -12.27
C ALA A 38 -9.01 -1.15 -12.21
N ALA A 39 -9.91 -1.42 -13.16
CA ALA A 39 -10.54 -2.72 -13.33
C ALA A 39 -10.07 -3.34 -14.64
N PHE A 40 -9.67 -4.61 -14.59
CA PHE A 40 -9.15 -5.38 -15.70
C PHE A 40 -10.03 -6.60 -15.90
N LYS A 41 -10.47 -6.81 -17.15
CA LYS A 41 -11.06 -8.09 -17.54
C LYS A 41 -9.92 -9.01 -17.97
N LEU A 42 -9.72 -10.11 -17.24
CA LEU A 42 -8.74 -11.13 -17.60
C LEU A 42 -9.25 -11.86 -18.86
N SER A 43 -8.33 -12.16 -19.77
CA SER A 43 -8.64 -12.91 -20.99
C SER A 43 -8.70 -14.42 -20.70
N ASP A 44 -9.23 -15.19 -21.65
CA ASP A 44 -9.35 -16.66 -21.71
C ASP A 44 -8.33 -17.40 -20.81
N PRO A 45 -8.73 -18.32 -19.90
CA PRO A 45 -10.01 -19.06 -19.86
C PRO A 45 -11.08 -18.54 -18.90
N CYS A 46 -10.90 -17.36 -18.30
CA CYS A 46 -11.78 -16.88 -17.26
C CYS A 46 -12.18 -15.43 -17.55
N ASP A 47 -13.47 -15.16 -17.81
CA ASP A 47 -14.05 -13.81 -17.96
C ASP A 47 -14.07 -13.02 -16.63
N GLN A 48 -13.05 -13.22 -15.79
CA GLN A 48 -12.95 -12.66 -14.45
C GLN A 48 -12.51 -11.21 -14.47
N ILE A 49 -13.01 -10.47 -13.50
CA ILE A 49 -12.64 -9.08 -13.30
C ILE A 49 -11.77 -8.94 -12.07
N LEU A 50 -10.63 -8.29 -12.28
CA LEU A 50 -9.67 -7.94 -11.25
C LEU A 50 -9.65 -6.43 -11.09
N ILE A 51 -9.90 -5.94 -9.89
CA ILE A 51 -9.65 -4.56 -9.50
C ILE A 51 -8.27 -4.49 -8.87
N VAL A 52 -7.46 -3.55 -9.33
CA VAL A 52 -6.17 -3.22 -8.72
C VAL A 52 -6.22 -1.77 -8.26
N ALA A 53 -5.97 -1.56 -6.98
CA ALA A 53 -5.76 -0.25 -6.39
C ALA A 53 -4.29 -0.09 -5.99
N ASN A 54 -3.73 1.10 -6.21
CA ASN A 54 -2.38 1.45 -5.77
C ASN A 54 -2.37 2.82 -5.08
N THR A 55 -1.58 3.00 -4.03
CA THR A 55 -1.49 4.28 -3.30
C THR A 55 -0.08 4.53 -2.75
N HIS A 56 0.17 5.78 -2.37
CA HIS A 56 1.30 6.15 -1.52
C HIS A 56 0.76 7.16 -0.49
N ILE A 57 0.55 6.71 0.75
CA ILE A 57 -0.07 7.56 1.79
C ILE A 57 0.98 8.41 2.50
N TYR A 58 0.54 9.42 3.25
CA TYR A 58 1.41 10.42 3.84
C TYR A 58 2.52 9.80 4.72
N TRP A 59 3.73 10.35 4.68
CA TRP A 59 4.91 9.72 5.25
C TRP A 59 5.15 10.03 6.74
N ASP A 60 4.68 11.17 7.24
CA ASP A 60 5.08 11.66 8.57
C ASP A 60 4.57 10.72 9.69
N PRO A 61 5.46 10.12 10.50
CA PRO A 61 5.06 9.20 11.56
C PRO A 61 4.23 9.86 12.68
N GLN A 62 4.32 11.19 12.85
CA GLN A 62 3.53 11.93 13.85
C GLN A 62 2.08 12.19 13.39
N TRP A 63 1.75 11.89 12.13
CA TRP A 63 0.47 12.22 11.49
C TRP A 63 -0.37 10.97 11.22
N ILE A 64 -0.46 10.10 12.23
CA ILE A 64 -1.17 8.81 12.15
C ILE A 64 -2.65 9.00 11.79
N ASP A 65 -3.29 10.06 12.27
CA ASP A 65 -4.67 10.40 11.97
C ASP A 65 -4.89 10.77 10.49
N VAL A 66 -3.93 11.47 9.87
CA VAL A 66 -3.97 11.77 8.43
C VAL A 66 -3.78 10.50 7.61
N LYS A 67 -2.81 9.66 7.98
CA LYS A 67 -2.59 8.35 7.35
C LYS A 67 -3.84 7.47 7.44
N LEU A 68 -4.46 7.42 8.62
CA LEU A 68 -5.69 6.67 8.86
C LEU A 68 -6.87 7.22 8.06
N ALA A 69 -7.04 8.54 7.98
CA ALA A 69 -8.07 9.17 7.17
C ALA A 69 -7.89 8.83 5.67
N GLN A 70 -6.65 8.83 5.17
CA GLN A 70 -6.33 8.42 3.80
C GLN A 70 -6.64 6.95 3.55
N ALA A 71 -6.29 6.04 4.47
CA ALA A 71 -6.62 4.62 4.36
C ALA A 71 -8.14 4.36 4.39
N LYS A 72 -8.87 5.02 5.30
CA LYS A 72 -10.35 4.98 5.37
C LYS A 72 -10.98 5.45 4.06
N TYR A 73 -10.49 6.57 3.53
CA TYR A 73 -10.98 7.12 2.27
C TYR A 73 -10.69 6.17 1.11
N LEU A 74 -9.47 5.62 1.01
CA LEU A 74 -9.10 4.65 -0.01
C LEU A 74 -10.04 3.44 -0.01
N LEU A 75 -10.26 2.77 1.14
CA LEU A 75 -11.12 1.59 1.18
C LEU A 75 -12.59 1.91 0.90
N SER A 76 -13.08 3.08 1.33
CA SER A 76 -14.42 3.56 0.95
C SER A 76 -14.55 3.71 -0.58
N ARG A 77 -13.54 4.28 -1.25
CA ARG A 77 -13.53 4.44 -2.71
C ARG A 77 -13.36 3.11 -3.45
N VAL A 78 -12.53 2.21 -2.94
CA VAL A 78 -12.38 0.86 -3.51
C VAL A 78 -13.70 0.08 -3.38
N SER A 79 -14.38 0.14 -2.24
CA SER A 79 -15.67 -0.53 -2.03
C SER A 79 -16.75 0.01 -2.96
N GLN A 80 -16.84 1.33 -3.13
CA GLN A 80 -17.76 1.94 -4.09
C GLN A 80 -17.43 1.51 -5.54
N PHE A 81 -16.15 1.47 -5.90
CA PHE A 81 -15.72 1.04 -7.22
C PHE A 81 -16.00 -0.44 -7.47
N GLU A 82 -15.76 -1.30 -6.47
CA GLU A 82 -16.11 -2.73 -6.48
C GLU A 82 -17.61 -2.92 -6.75
N GLN A 83 -18.48 -2.20 -6.05
CA GLN A 83 -19.93 -2.25 -6.27
C GLN A 83 -20.32 -1.81 -7.70
N LEU A 84 -19.72 -0.72 -8.21
CA LEU A 84 -19.97 -0.24 -9.56
C LEU A 84 -19.58 -1.29 -10.62
N ILE A 85 -18.42 -1.91 -10.48
CA ILE A 85 -17.94 -2.96 -11.38
C ILE A 85 -18.78 -4.23 -11.24
N SER A 86 -19.12 -4.61 -10.01
CA SER A 86 -19.97 -5.76 -9.72
C SER A 86 -21.33 -5.64 -10.41
N ASN A 87 -21.97 -4.46 -10.30
CA ASN A 87 -23.26 -4.21 -10.93
C ASN A 87 -23.16 -4.18 -12.47
N LYS A 88 -22.08 -3.60 -13.02
CA LYS A 88 -21.89 -3.47 -14.46
C LYS A 88 -21.68 -4.82 -15.15
N TYR A 89 -21.00 -5.76 -14.51
CA TYR A 89 -20.61 -7.04 -15.10
C TYR A 89 -21.28 -8.25 -14.46
N ASN A 90 -22.17 -8.04 -13.48
CA ASN A 90 -22.89 -9.08 -12.76
C ASN A 90 -21.96 -10.18 -12.21
N CYS A 91 -20.84 -9.76 -11.60
CA CYS A 91 -19.82 -10.64 -11.06
C CYS A 91 -19.27 -10.06 -9.74
N LYS A 92 -18.67 -10.89 -8.89
CA LYS A 92 -17.87 -10.39 -7.76
C LYS A 92 -16.41 -10.25 -8.19
N PRO A 93 -15.88 -9.03 -8.40
CA PRO A 93 -14.48 -8.87 -8.80
C PRO A 93 -13.53 -9.22 -7.66
N SER A 94 -12.35 -9.74 -8.00
CA SER A 94 -11.22 -9.82 -7.06
C SER A 94 -10.62 -8.43 -6.86
N VAL A 95 -10.16 -8.11 -5.65
CA VAL A 95 -9.54 -6.81 -5.35
C VAL A 95 -8.13 -7.02 -4.82
N ILE A 96 -7.15 -6.43 -5.51
CA ILE A 96 -5.78 -6.23 -5.01
C ILE A 96 -5.63 -4.77 -4.61
N ILE A 97 -5.06 -4.52 -3.44
CA ILE A 97 -4.63 -3.18 -3.02
C ILE A 97 -3.14 -3.25 -2.70
N ALA A 98 -2.32 -2.50 -3.43
CA ALA A 98 -0.89 -2.41 -3.19
C ALA A 98 -0.46 -0.98 -2.88
N GLY A 99 0.74 -0.80 -2.37
CA GLY A 99 1.35 0.52 -2.23
C GLY A 99 2.24 0.67 -1.02
N ASP A 100 2.77 1.88 -0.88
CA ASP A 100 3.49 2.35 0.30
C ASP A 100 2.49 2.98 1.27
N PHE A 101 2.29 2.32 2.41
CA PHE A 101 1.38 2.78 3.43
C PHE A 101 2.08 3.59 4.52
N ASN A 102 3.40 3.78 4.47
CA ASN A 102 4.16 4.52 5.48
C ASN A 102 3.75 4.15 6.93
N SER A 103 3.46 2.87 7.12
CA SER A 103 2.79 2.30 8.29
C SER A 103 3.31 0.89 8.51
N THR A 104 3.71 0.56 9.74
CA THR A 104 4.36 -0.72 10.06
C THR A 104 3.35 -1.78 10.45
N PRO A 105 3.69 -3.09 10.34
CA PRO A 105 2.80 -4.16 10.77
C PRO A 105 2.33 -3.95 12.21
N GLY A 106 1.03 -4.09 12.44
CA GLY A 106 0.40 -3.92 13.75
C GLY A 106 0.08 -2.48 14.16
N ASP A 107 0.41 -1.47 13.35
CA ASP A 107 0.00 -0.09 13.64
C ASP A 107 -1.50 0.17 13.34
N LYS A 108 -1.97 1.39 13.61
CA LYS A 108 -3.39 1.75 13.45
C LYS A 108 -3.88 1.66 12.01
N VAL A 109 -3.03 1.99 11.03
CA VAL A 109 -3.39 1.95 9.61
C VAL A 109 -3.45 0.50 9.16
N TYR A 110 -2.41 -0.29 9.47
CA TYR A 110 -2.35 -1.71 9.17
C TYR A 110 -3.53 -2.48 9.78
N ASN A 111 -3.81 -2.27 11.07
CA ASN A 111 -4.92 -2.93 11.75
C ASN A 111 -6.28 -2.52 11.17
N TYR A 112 -6.45 -1.26 10.75
CA TYR A 112 -7.67 -0.82 10.08
C TYR A 112 -7.83 -1.50 8.71
N LEU A 113 -6.77 -1.59 7.91
CA LEU A 113 -6.84 -2.26 6.59
C LEU A 113 -7.22 -3.74 6.71
N LEU A 114 -6.90 -4.39 7.83
CA LEU A 114 -7.25 -5.78 8.11
C LEU A 114 -8.52 -5.95 8.95
N SER A 115 -9.15 -4.87 9.43
CA SER A 115 -10.34 -4.96 10.28
C SER A 115 -11.61 -5.05 9.44
N ALA A 116 -12.24 -6.21 9.37
CA ALA A 116 -13.57 -6.35 8.77
C ALA A 116 -14.45 -7.33 9.56
N ASN A 117 -15.75 -7.03 9.61
CA ASN A 117 -16.84 -7.89 10.10
C ASN A 117 -16.97 -8.09 11.63
N LEU A 118 -16.96 -7.00 12.41
CA LEU A 118 -17.41 -6.95 13.81
C LEU A 118 -18.59 -5.98 14.05
N GLY A 119 -19.07 -5.26 13.02
CA GLY A 119 -20.34 -4.51 13.06
C GLY A 119 -20.23 -3.08 13.58
N SER A 120 -19.02 -2.50 13.66
CA SER A 120 -18.78 -1.11 14.04
C SER A 120 -18.54 -0.20 12.83
N THR A 121 -18.81 1.11 12.98
CA THR A 121 -18.55 2.13 11.94
C THR A 121 -17.07 2.40 11.69
N ASP A 122 -16.17 1.83 12.49
CA ASP A 122 -14.72 2.03 12.42
C ASP A 122 -13.98 0.90 11.67
N GLU A 123 -14.71 -0.01 11.04
CA GLU A 123 -14.16 -1.13 10.28
C GLU A 123 -13.97 -0.81 8.80
N ALA A 124 -13.08 -1.57 8.16
CA ALA A 124 -12.92 -1.55 6.72
C ALA A 124 -14.18 -2.12 6.03
N PRO A 125 -14.64 -1.48 4.94
CA PRO A 125 -15.79 -1.95 4.17
C PRO A 125 -15.50 -3.20 3.32
N ILE A 126 -14.23 -3.62 3.24
CA ILE A 126 -13.77 -4.78 2.47
C ILE A 126 -12.89 -5.62 3.40
N LYS A 127 -13.16 -6.93 3.46
CA LYS A 127 -12.31 -7.86 4.18
C LYS A 127 -11.06 -8.17 3.34
N LEU A 128 -9.91 -7.75 3.86
CA LEU A 128 -8.60 -7.89 3.23
C LEU A 128 -7.70 -8.80 4.04
N ARG A 129 -6.73 -9.42 3.37
CA ARG A 129 -5.58 -10.08 3.98
C ARG A 129 -4.29 -9.54 3.37
N SER A 130 -3.26 -9.31 4.19
CA SER A 130 -1.91 -9.10 3.68
C SER A 130 -1.39 -10.42 3.10
N LEU A 131 -0.85 -10.36 1.88
CA LEU A 131 -0.30 -11.55 1.23
C LEU A 131 0.92 -12.10 1.97
N TYR A 132 1.87 -11.24 2.36
CA TYR A 132 3.06 -11.70 3.08
C TYR A 132 2.70 -12.23 4.47
N ALA A 133 1.87 -11.51 5.24
CA ALA A 133 1.40 -11.99 6.55
C ALA A 133 0.72 -13.38 6.47
N ALA A 134 -0.14 -13.59 5.46
CA ALA A 134 -0.85 -14.85 5.27
C ALA A 134 0.03 -16.00 4.77
N ASN A 135 1.25 -15.73 4.28
CA ASN A 135 2.10 -16.68 3.58
C ASN A 135 3.52 -16.77 4.16
N GLY A 136 3.66 -16.62 5.48
CA GLY A 136 4.94 -16.81 6.19
C GLY A 136 5.38 -15.64 7.06
N GLY A 137 4.56 -14.60 7.15
CA GLY A 137 4.83 -13.40 7.94
C GLY A 137 5.25 -12.22 7.06
N GLU A 138 5.02 -11.01 7.58
CA GLU A 138 5.50 -9.80 6.92
C GLU A 138 7.04 -9.81 6.78
N PRO A 139 7.60 -9.20 5.73
CA PRO A 139 9.04 -9.00 5.64
C PRO A 139 9.57 -8.24 6.87
N GLU A 140 10.85 -8.40 7.18
CA GLU A 140 11.51 -7.60 8.21
C GLU A 140 11.55 -6.12 7.80
N TYR A 141 11.75 -5.88 6.50
CA TYR A 141 11.77 -4.57 5.92
C TYR A 141 11.39 -4.59 4.44
N THR A 142 10.78 -3.50 4.01
CA THR A 142 10.62 -3.14 2.59
C THR A 142 11.33 -1.81 2.31
N ASN A 143 11.49 -0.93 3.31
CA ASN A 143 12.39 0.21 3.30
C ASN A 143 13.62 -0.07 4.19
N TYR A 144 14.83 0.22 3.69
CA TYR A 144 16.07 -0.02 4.44
C TYR A 144 17.05 1.15 4.31
N THR A 145 17.03 2.06 5.28
CA THR A 145 17.94 3.21 5.37
C THR A 145 18.58 3.30 6.76
N PRO A 146 19.69 4.05 6.93
CA PRO A 146 20.27 4.27 8.25
C PRO A 146 19.34 4.97 9.24
N GLY A 147 18.36 5.75 8.77
CA GLY A 147 17.42 6.50 9.61
C GLY A 147 16.15 5.72 9.95
N PHE A 148 15.73 4.82 9.07
CA PHE A 148 14.56 3.96 9.27
C PHE A 148 14.72 2.67 8.48
N THR A 149 14.40 1.55 9.13
CA THR A 149 14.32 0.23 8.51
C THR A 149 13.04 -0.44 8.98
N GLY A 150 12.21 -0.88 8.05
CA GLY A 150 10.94 -1.53 8.37
C GLY A 150 10.06 -1.78 7.17
N THR A 151 8.98 -2.53 7.39
CA THR A 151 7.98 -2.85 6.36
C THR A 151 6.95 -1.75 6.29
N LEU A 152 6.87 -1.12 5.11
CA LEU A 152 5.93 -0.03 4.79
C LEU A 152 5.07 -0.36 3.56
N ASP A 153 5.52 -1.31 2.74
CA ASP A 153 4.91 -1.68 1.47
C ASP A 153 4.13 -2.99 1.60
N TYR A 154 2.92 -3.02 1.07
CA TYR A 154 2.04 -4.19 1.22
C TYR A 154 1.34 -4.53 -0.09
N ILE A 155 1.00 -5.81 -0.23
CA ILE A 155 0.00 -6.30 -1.19
C ILE A 155 -1.12 -6.94 -0.38
N PHE A 156 -2.31 -6.35 -0.42
CA PHE A 156 -3.52 -6.87 0.18
C PHE A 156 -4.40 -7.51 -0.90
N LEU A 157 -5.10 -8.59 -0.52
CA LEU A 157 -6.08 -9.26 -1.36
C LEU A 157 -7.43 -9.37 -0.64
N SER A 158 -8.53 -9.15 -1.35
CA SER A 158 -9.87 -9.37 -0.80
C SER A 158 -10.21 -10.84 -0.59
N ASP A 159 -11.04 -11.09 0.43
CA ASP A 159 -11.57 -12.42 0.72
C ASP A 159 -12.57 -12.90 -0.34
N GLY A 160 -12.57 -14.22 -0.58
CA GLY A 160 -13.40 -14.85 -1.62
C GLY A 160 -12.97 -14.47 -3.03
N SER A 161 -11.70 -14.08 -3.20
CA SER A 161 -11.10 -13.77 -4.48
C SER A 161 -10.94 -15.03 -5.36
N SER A 162 -11.15 -14.83 -6.66
CA SER A 162 -10.93 -15.80 -7.73
C SER A 162 -9.46 -15.90 -8.19
N ILE A 163 -8.54 -15.23 -7.51
CA ILE A 163 -7.10 -15.40 -7.70
C ILE A 163 -6.47 -15.92 -6.40
N LYS A 164 -5.52 -16.83 -6.54
CA LYS A 164 -4.79 -17.43 -5.42
C LYS A 164 -3.30 -17.14 -5.57
N PRO A 165 -2.61 -16.58 -4.55
CA PRO A 165 -1.18 -16.41 -4.61
C PRO A 165 -0.51 -17.79 -4.65
N THR A 166 0.40 -17.98 -5.60
CA THR A 166 1.18 -19.21 -5.77
C THR A 166 2.60 -19.06 -5.27
N SER A 167 3.16 -17.85 -5.39
CA SER A 167 4.51 -17.52 -4.94
C SER A 167 4.57 -16.06 -4.48
N LEU A 168 5.55 -15.74 -3.62
CA LEU A 168 5.88 -14.38 -3.22
C LEU A 168 7.37 -14.11 -3.50
N LEU A 169 7.68 -12.90 -3.94
CA LEU A 169 9.06 -12.43 -4.08
C LEU A 169 9.71 -12.43 -2.69
N ARG A 170 10.83 -13.13 -2.57
CA ARG A 170 11.60 -13.19 -1.31
C ARG A 170 12.44 -11.93 -1.16
N LEU A 171 12.30 -11.27 -0.02
CA LEU A 171 13.13 -10.12 0.34
C LEU A 171 14.34 -10.59 1.17
N PRO A 172 15.47 -9.85 1.12
CA PRO A 172 16.58 -10.07 2.03
C PRO A 172 16.14 -9.94 3.50
N ARG A 173 16.93 -10.54 4.39
CA ARG A 173 16.71 -10.51 5.85
C ARG A 173 17.97 -10.06 6.56
N GLY A 174 17.81 -9.51 7.77
CA GLY A 174 18.91 -8.98 8.58
C GLY A 174 19.78 -7.97 7.83
N ASP A 175 21.06 -7.92 8.17
CA ASP A 175 22.03 -7.06 7.47
C ASP A 175 22.73 -7.84 6.35
N SER A 176 21.94 -8.36 5.41
CA SER A 176 22.49 -9.05 4.25
C SER A 176 23.41 -8.12 3.44
N GLU A 177 24.42 -8.69 2.77
CA GLU A 177 25.35 -7.91 1.95
C GLU A 177 24.63 -7.06 0.88
N ASP A 178 23.42 -7.45 0.46
CA ASP A 178 22.60 -6.73 -0.53
C ASP A 178 22.15 -5.34 -0.08
N VAL A 179 21.84 -5.17 1.20
CA VAL A 179 21.31 -3.93 1.81
C VAL A 179 22.30 -3.24 2.75
N LYS A 180 23.45 -3.87 2.98
CA LYS A 180 24.49 -3.38 3.89
C LYS A 180 24.87 -1.93 3.63
N GLY A 181 24.85 -1.14 4.70
CA GLY A 181 25.12 0.30 4.64
C GLY A 181 23.92 1.17 4.22
N GLY A 182 22.79 0.57 3.88
CA GLY A 182 21.58 1.27 3.49
C GLY A 182 21.27 1.21 1.99
N LEU A 183 20.03 1.53 1.66
CA LEU A 183 19.53 1.75 0.32
C LEU A 183 19.28 3.26 0.07
N PRO A 184 19.32 3.74 -1.19
CA PRO A 184 19.74 3.02 -2.40
C PRO A 184 21.25 2.73 -2.40
N ASN A 185 21.68 1.78 -3.23
CA ASN A 185 23.08 1.42 -3.41
C ASN A 185 23.39 0.98 -4.86
N PHE A 186 24.57 0.42 -5.12
CA PHE A 186 24.99 0.06 -6.47
C PHE A 186 24.19 -1.09 -7.11
N ARG A 187 23.48 -1.91 -6.31
CA ARG A 187 22.61 -2.99 -6.78
C ARG A 187 21.14 -2.58 -6.80
N HIS A 188 20.73 -1.71 -5.89
CA HIS A 188 19.33 -1.32 -5.69
C HIS A 188 19.17 0.19 -5.89
N PRO A 189 18.41 0.63 -6.91
CA PRO A 189 18.28 2.05 -7.26
C PRO A 189 17.26 2.82 -6.40
N SER A 190 16.58 2.16 -5.46
CA SER A 190 15.60 2.76 -4.54
C SER A 190 15.96 2.39 -3.10
N ASP A 191 15.53 3.23 -2.15
CA ASP A 191 15.51 2.97 -0.71
C ASP A 191 14.47 1.93 -0.28
N HIS A 192 13.52 1.60 -1.17
CA HIS A 192 12.57 0.51 -1.03
C HIS A 192 12.96 -0.69 -1.90
N LEU A 193 12.65 -1.88 -1.40
CA LEU A 193 12.74 -3.14 -2.11
C LEU A 193 11.41 -3.45 -2.80
N PRO A 194 11.43 -3.98 -4.04
CA PRO A 194 10.21 -4.42 -4.69
C PRO A 194 9.59 -5.59 -3.92
N ILE A 195 8.27 -5.55 -3.79
CA ILE A 195 7.44 -6.67 -3.36
C ILE A 195 6.67 -7.23 -4.57
N GLY A 196 6.34 -8.51 -4.55
CA GLY A 196 5.72 -9.16 -5.72
C GLY A 196 5.11 -10.50 -5.39
N ALA A 197 4.13 -10.91 -6.19
CA ALA A 197 3.41 -12.16 -6.04
C ALA A 197 3.01 -12.72 -7.40
N ASP A 198 3.13 -14.04 -7.55
CA ASP A 198 2.51 -14.77 -8.66
C ASP A 198 1.11 -15.23 -8.25
N PHE A 199 0.17 -15.22 -9.20
CA PHE A 199 -1.21 -15.64 -8.96
C PHE A 199 -1.66 -16.71 -9.94
N LEU A 200 -2.42 -17.68 -9.44
CA LEU A 200 -3.24 -18.57 -10.23
C LEU A 200 -4.67 -18.04 -10.25
N VAL A 201 -5.23 -17.88 -11.44
CA VAL A 201 -6.65 -17.58 -11.65
C VAL A 201 -7.44 -18.88 -11.51
N VAL A 202 -8.41 -18.92 -10.60
CA VAL A 202 -9.26 -20.09 -10.36
C VAL A 202 -10.67 -19.84 -10.87
N ASN A 203 -11.21 -20.76 -11.67
CA ASN A 203 -12.64 -20.76 -12.00
C ASN A 203 -13.44 -21.07 -10.73
N ILE A 204 -14.22 -20.11 -10.25
CA ILE A 204 -15.16 -20.25 -9.13
C ILE A 204 -16.57 -20.16 -9.69
#